data_AF-A0A2M4CR46-F1
#
_entry.id   AF-A0A2M4CR46-F1
#
_cell.length_a   1.000
_cell.length_b   1.000
_cell.length_c   1.000
_cell.angle_alpha   90.00
_cell.angle_beta   90.00
_cell.angle_gamma   90.00
#
_symmetry.space_group_name_H-M   'P 1'
#
loop_
_entity.id
_entity.type
_entity.pdbx_description
1 polymer ?
#
loop_
_entity_poly.entity_id
_entity_poly.type
_entity_poly.pdbx_seq_one_letter_code
_entity_poly.pdbx_strand_id
1 'polypeptide(L)'
;MTTLSYAFSEKDHWHKGYTDQPLVDQNNNTQSNPLHGAPEDSGRHTAVTNSLRPFYNGKSAFVTGGTGFLGKVLIEKLLRACSGLRTIYILLRPKRGLTSEQRFQEFIKHGVFDRLRDKTPQLLEKIVCIGGDISMPQLGLTERDRLTLIEHVNVVFHVAATVRFNEGLIEAAILNTVGTKSILDLCVNMQQLQSVVHVSTAYSNPCRSEVDEIVYPSPMDPNQFIQCIQLLPGEVLNAIGIKLQGMHPNTYTLTKSVTEQLVAEYASRLPLCIVRPSIVTGAVAEPYPGWIDNVYGITGIMMEIGRGTISSIMCDERCTMDVIPVDIVCNTLIAAAWQTAQASHSDAAPMQVYNCTSGQINGIKWHEYGRITQQCAVRNPTKYVMLCPGFRFRTNRFIHKLVELLLHFLPAYLFDVLMRVRGTKPIMAKIAKRFQKAADTGEFFAMHEWTFRNDNLRHLGTLVRQDVAGDEFCCDVSGLEWESYIEAYMLGIRRFVLKDGLESMDQARKKLQRLFLIKRLLQIGALLFVYYICVEILRWQRV
;
A
#
# COMPACT_ATOMS: atom_id res chain seq x y z
N MET A 1 15.40 12.75 -28.08
CA MET A 1 15.25 12.27 -29.47
C MET A 1 14.87 10.81 -29.41
N THR A 2 13.78 10.49 -30.13
CA THR A 2 13.24 9.16 -30.49
C THR A 2 12.69 8.26 -29.39
N THR A 3 11.42 8.54 -29.07
CA THR A 3 10.30 7.59 -28.93
C THR A 3 10.43 6.33 -29.78
N LEU A 4 10.22 5.16 -29.16
CA LEU A 4 9.79 3.95 -29.87
C LEU A 4 8.64 3.29 -29.09
N SER A 5 7.44 3.50 -29.61
CA SER A 5 6.27 2.65 -29.40
C SER A 5 6.54 1.29 -30.03
N TYR A 6 6.33 0.20 -29.30
CA TYR A 6 6.06 -1.09 -29.91
C TYR A 6 4.86 -1.74 -29.24
N ALA A 7 3.97 -2.19 -30.12
CA ALA A 7 2.64 -2.70 -29.87
C ALA A 7 2.67 -4.12 -29.27
N PHE A 8 1.54 -4.45 -28.63
CA PHE A 8 1.16 -5.75 -28.13
C PHE A 8 1.14 -6.83 -29.22
N SER A 9 1.70 -8.01 -28.92
CA SER A 9 1.13 -9.33 -29.23
C SER A 9 2.07 -10.38 -28.65
N GLU A 10 1.63 -11.12 -27.62
CA GLU A 10 1.49 -12.58 -27.68
C GLU A 10 1.05 -13.11 -26.31
N LYS A 11 -0.09 -13.80 -26.37
CA LYS A 11 -0.81 -14.49 -25.31
C LYS A 11 -0.30 -15.93 -25.24
N ASP A 12 -0.75 -16.62 -24.20
CA ASP A 12 -0.70 -18.07 -24.02
C ASP A 12 0.64 -18.63 -23.53
N HIS A 13 0.78 -18.74 -22.20
CA HIS A 13 1.48 -19.89 -21.56
C HIS A 13 1.20 -20.08 -20.05
N TRP A 14 0.37 -19.26 -19.38
CA TRP A 14 0.24 -19.32 -17.91
C TRP A 14 -1.05 -19.93 -17.36
N HIS A 15 -1.84 -20.63 -18.19
CA HIS A 15 -3.06 -21.32 -17.75
C HIS A 15 -2.87 -22.81 -17.36
N LYS A 16 -1.64 -23.31 -17.26
CA LYS A 16 -1.39 -24.68 -16.80
C LYS A 16 -0.30 -24.68 -15.74
N GLY A 17 -0.73 -24.77 -14.48
CA GLY A 17 0.21 -24.86 -13.35
C GLY A 17 -0.43 -24.93 -11.97
N TYR A 18 -1.75 -25.06 -11.86
CA TYR A 18 -2.44 -25.44 -10.62
C TYR A 18 -3.66 -26.28 -11.04
N THR A 19 -3.50 -27.59 -11.01
CA THR A 19 -4.62 -28.54 -11.07
C THR A 19 -4.66 -29.29 -9.75
N ASP A 20 -5.80 -29.15 -9.09
CA ASP A 20 -6.22 -29.91 -7.92
C ASP A 20 -6.07 -31.41 -8.16
N GLN A 21 -5.53 -32.11 -7.16
CA GLN A 21 -5.72 -33.55 -7.00
C GLN A 21 -6.60 -33.77 -5.76
N PRO A 22 -7.80 -34.35 -5.90
CA PRO A 22 -8.45 -35.04 -4.80
C PRO A 22 -8.04 -36.51 -4.83
N LEU A 23 -7.53 -37.00 -3.68
CA LEU A 23 -7.39 -38.43 -3.41
C LEU A 23 -8.80 -38.99 -3.15
N VAL A 24 -9.25 -39.89 -4.04
CA VAL A 24 -10.42 -40.74 -3.83
C VAL A 24 -9.91 -42.18 -3.74
N ASP A 25 -9.93 -42.75 -2.54
CA ASP A 25 -9.89 -44.19 -2.35
C ASP A 25 -11.32 -44.71 -2.22
N GLN A 26 -11.72 -45.58 -3.15
CA GLN A 26 -12.90 -46.43 -3.01
C GLN A 26 -12.42 -47.84 -2.67
N ASN A 27 -12.91 -48.41 -1.57
CA ASN A 27 -13.32 -49.82 -1.57
C ASN A 27 -14.35 -50.12 -0.48
N ASN A 28 -15.34 -50.91 -0.90
CA ASN A 28 -16.55 -51.37 -0.22
C ASN A 28 -16.27 -52.21 1.05
N ASN A 29 -17.15 -52.19 2.06
CA ASN A 29 -18.30 -53.10 2.17
C ASN A 29 -19.00 -53.05 3.56
N THR A 30 -20.28 -53.45 3.51
CA THR A 30 -21.11 -54.12 4.55
C THR A 30 -21.85 -53.34 5.65
N GLN A 31 -23.12 -53.74 5.74
CA GLN A 31 -24.24 -53.30 6.59
C GLN A 31 -24.00 -53.54 8.10
N SER A 32 -24.52 -52.65 8.94
CA SER A 32 -25.49 -52.95 10.01
C SER A 32 -25.77 -51.71 10.89
N ASN A 33 -27.04 -51.48 11.20
CA ASN A 33 -27.56 -50.70 12.34
C ASN A 33 -28.10 -51.76 13.35
N PRO A 34 -28.36 -51.50 14.66
CA PRO A 34 -28.73 -50.20 15.27
C PRO A 34 -28.30 -49.96 16.76
N LEU A 35 -28.69 -48.78 17.31
CA LEU A 35 -29.19 -48.48 18.69
C LEU A 35 -28.46 -47.39 19.53
N HIS A 36 -29.31 -46.44 19.98
CA HIS A 36 -29.29 -45.62 21.21
C HIS A 36 -28.19 -44.56 21.50
N GLY A 37 -28.60 -43.28 21.37
CA GLY A 37 -28.80 -42.40 22.53
C GLY A 37 -27.70 -41.39 22.92
N ALA A 38 -27.87 -40.12 22.53
CA ALA A 38 -27.67 -38.91 23.35
C ALA A 38 -27.99 -37.65 22.50
N PRO A 39 -28.57 -36.58 23.06
CA PRO A 39 -28.91 -35.39 22.29
C PRO A 39 -27.66 -34.53 22.07
N GLU A 40 -27.23 -34.40 20.81
CA GLU A 40 -26.23 -33.40 20.44
C GLU A 40 -26.85 -32.01 20.35
N ASP A 41 -26.09 -31.09 20.93
CA ASP A 41 -26.29 -29.67 21.10
C ASP A 41 -26.80 -29.00 19.81
N SER A 42 -27.96 -28.34 19.91
CA SER A 42 -28.56 -27.59 18.81
C SER A 42 -27.63 -26.43 18.41
N GLY A 43 -26.82 -26.65 17.39
CA GLY A 43 -26.02 -25.63 16.74
C GLY A 43 -26.92 -24.45 16.36
N ARG A 44 -26.61 -23.27 16.92
CA ARG A 44 -27.14 -22.00 16.45
C ARG A 44 -26.75 -21.84 14.98
N HIS A 45 -27.65 -22.16 14.07
CA HIS A 45 -27.55 -21.72 12.68
C HIS A 45 -27.52 -20.19 12.68
N THR A 46 -26.32 -19.60 12.60
CA THR A 46 -26.16 -18.18 12.29
C THR A 46 -26.77 -17.94 10.92
N ALA A 47 -27.86 -17.15 10.86
CA ALA A 47 -28.56 -16.85 9.62
C ALA A 47 -27.61 -16.18 8.63
N VAL A 48 -27.40 -16.82 7.48
CA VAL A 48 -26.60 -16.26 6.39
C VAL A 48 -27.38 -15.09 5.78
N THR A 49 -26.74 -13.93 5.67
CA THR A 49 -27.33 -12.70 5.08
C THR A 49 -26.96 -12.57 3.60
N ASN A 50 -27.75 -11.82 2.83
CA ASN A 50 -27.45 -11.54 1.41
C ASN A 50 -27.74 -10.06 1.14
N SER A 51 -26.84 -9.20 1.61
CA SER A 51 -27.08 -7.75 1.62
C SER A 51 -25.88 -6.93 1.16
N LEU A 52 -24.65 -7.45 1.24
CA LEU A 52 -23.44 -6.71 0.87
C LEU A 52 -23.39 -6.39 -0.64
N ARG A 53 -23.50 -7.38 -1.53
CA ARG A 53 -23.56 -7.10 -2.98
C ARG A 53 -24.85 -6.35 -3.36
N PRO A 54 -26.05 -6.77 -2.93
CA PRO A 54 -27.29 -6.07 -3.24
C PRO A 54 -27.32 -4.60 -2.80
N PHE A 55 -26.61 -4.25 -1.73
CA PHE A 55 -26.45 -2.86 -1.31
C PHE A 55 -25.92 -1.99 -2.44
N TYR A 56 -25.05 -2.46 -3.33
CA TYR A 56 -24.52 -1.62 -4.41
C TYR A 56 -25.41 -1.56 -5.66
N ASN A 57 -26.46 -2.37 -5.74
CA ASN A 57 -27.29 -2.47 -6.94
C ASN A 57 -28.03 -1.16 -7.22
N GLY A 58 -27.92 -0.67 -8.46
CA GLY A 58 -28.55 0.58 -8.90
C GLY A 58 -27.95 1.84 -8.29
N LYS A 59 -26.89 1.75 -7.48
CA LYS A 59 -26.23 2.91 -6.86
C LYS A 59 -25.09 3.43 -7.71
N SER A 60 -24.73 4.71 -7.49
CA SER A 60 -23.53 5.30 -8.07
C SER A 60 -22.50 5.60 -6.99
N ALA A 61 -21.24 5.32 -7.30
CA ALA A 61 -20.11 5.60 -6.41
C ALA A 61 -19.29 6.79 -6.92
N PHE A 62 -18.77 7.62 -6.02
CA PHE A 62 -17.79 8.65 -6.31
C PHE A 62 -16.45 8.32 -5.64
N VAL A 63 -15.40 8.17 -6.45
CA VAL A 63 -14.07 7.77 -5.98
C VAL A 63 -13.07 8.91 -6.25
N THR A 64 -12.55 9.49 -5.17
CA THR A 64 -11.39 10.38 -5.27
C THR A 64 -10.11 9.57 -5.15
N GLY A 65 -9.03 10.02 -5.81
CA GLY A 65 -7.78 9.28 -5.78
C GLY A 65 -7.83 7.96 -6.57
N GLY A 66 -8.81 7.80 -7.47
CA GLY A 66 -9.04 6.58 -8.24
C GLY A 66 -7.86 6.14 -9.12
N THR A 67 -6.95 7.05 -9.50
CA THR A 67 -5.72 6.70 -10.23
C THR A 67 -4.56 6.24 -9.34
N GLY A 68 -4.70 6.33 -8.02
CA GLY A 68 -3.73 5.82 -7.06
C GLY A 68 -3.71 4.29 -7.00
N PHE A 69 -2.74 3.74 -6.27
CA PHE A 69 -2.56 2.29 -6.09
C PHE A 69 -3.83 1.62 -5.55
N LEU A 70 -4.29 2.05 -4.37
CA LEU A 70 -5.51 1.53 -3.74
C LEU A 70 -6.78 1.86 -4.54
N GLY A 71 -6.88 3.08 -5.09
CA GLY A 71 -8.05 3.51 -5.86
C GLY A 71 -8.32 2.66 -7.12
N LYS A 72 -7.26 2.24 -7.82
CA LYS A 72 -7.37 1.34 -8.98
C LYS A 72 -7.93 -0.02 -8.61
N VAL A 73 -7.43 -0.62 -7.53
CA VAL A 73 -7.89 -1.93 -7.03
C VAL A 73 -9.35 -1.82 -6.56
N LEU A 74 -9.69 -0.74 -5.86
CA LEU A 74 -11.05 -0.45 -5.44
C LEU A 74 -12.01 -0.38 -6.62
N ILE A 75 -11.67 0.35 -7.67
CA ILE A 75 -12.52 0.48 -8.86
C ILE A 75 -12.63 -0.86 -9.60
N GLU A 76 -11.54 -1.62 -9.76
CA GLU A 76 -11.58 -2.95 -10.38
C GLU A 76 -12.49 -3.90 -9.60
N LYS A 77 -12.35 -3.91 -8.27
CA LYS A 77 -13.14 -4.76 -7.38
C LYS A 77 -14.61 -4.39 -7.40
N LEU A 78 -14.95 -3.10 -7.29
CA LEU A 78 -16.33 -2.62 -7.37
C LEU A 78 -16.99 -3.02 -8.70
N LEU A 79 -16.30 -2.84 -9.83
CA LEU A 79 -16.86 -3.20 -11.13
C LEU A 79 -17.15 -4.70 -11.24
N ARG A 80 -16.21 -5.54 -10.82
CA ARG A 80 -16.36 -6.99 -10.94
C ARG A 80 -17.33 -7.58 -9.91
N ALA A 81 -17.13 -7.25 -8.63
CA ALA A 81 -17.81 -7.90 -7.51
C ALA A 81 -19.17 -7.25 -7.20
N CYS A 82 -19.32 -5.95 -7.52
CA CYS A 82 -20.56 -5.19 -7.38
C CYS A 82 -21.09 -4.78 -8.76
N SER A 83 -21.21 -5.74 -9.67
CA SER A 83 -21.59 -5.50 -11.07
C SER A 83 -22.96 -4.84 -11.25
N GLY A 84 -23.82 -4.86 -10.24
CA GLY A 84 -25.09 -4.12 -10.23
C GLY A 84 -24.97 -2.60 -10.01
N LEU A 85 -23.76 -2.06 -9.76
CA LEU A 85 -23.52 -0.62 -9.73
C LEU A 85 -23.97 0.04 -11.04
N ARG A 86 -24.57 1.23 -10.91
CA ARG A 86 -24.97 2.04 -12.07
C ARG A 86 -23.76 2.71 -12.70
N THR A 87 -23.07 3.54 -11.91
CA THR A 87 -21.97 4.39 -12.39
C THR A 87 -20.89 4.54 -11.31
N ILE A 88 -19.63 4.59 -11.72
CA ILE A 88 -18.50 4.96 -10.86
C ILE A 88 -17.90 6.26 -11.40
N TYR A 89 -18.17 7.36 -10.70
CA TYR A 89 -17.58 8.67 -10.99
C TYR A 89 -16.18 8.72 -10.38
N ILE A 90 -15.18 9.12 -11.18
CA ILE A 90 -13.80 9.28 -10.70
C ILE A 90 -13.38 10.74 -10.82
N LEU A 91 -12.86 11.32 -9.72
CA LEU A 91 -12.25 12.65 -9.78
C LEU A 91 -10.85 12.56 -10.37
N LEU A 92 -10.63 13.24 -11.49
CA LEU A 92 -9.37 13.20 -12.20
C LEU A 92 -8.82 14.58 -12.53
N ARG A 93 -7.65 14.89 -11.97
CA ARG A 93 -6.94 16.16 -12.22
C ARG A 93 -6.14 16.15 -13.52
N PRO A 94 -6.00 17.28 -14.22
CA PRO A 94 -4.97 17.43 -15.26
C PRO A 94 -3.57 17.19 -14.69
N LYS A 95 -2.66 16.60 -15.46
CA LYS A 95 -1.29 16.35 -15.00
C LYS A 95 -0.33 16.13 -16.16
N ARG A 96 0.90 16.65 -16.06
CA ARG A 96 1.98 16.49 -17.08
C ARG A 96 1.56 16.95 -18.49
N GLY A 97 0.79 18.03 -18.57
CA GLY A 97 0.29 18.55 -19.85
C GLY A 97 -0.87 17.77 -20.46
N LEU A 98 -1.35 16.70 -19.80
CA LEU A 98 -2.52 15.95 -20.24
C LEU A 98 -3.78 16.46 -19.53
N THR A 99 -4.87 16.56 -20.29
CA THR A 99 -6.20 16.84 -19.75
C THR A 99 -6.72 15.66 -18.93
N SER A 100 -7.75 15.90 -18.11
CA SER A 100 -8.43 14.82 -17.37
C SER A 100 -8.92 13.72 -18.31
N GLU A 101 -9.54 14.08 -19.42
CA GLU A 101 -10.04 13.10 -20.39
C GLU A 101 -8.90 12.25 -21.01
N GLN A 102 -7.79 12.88 -21.41
CA GLN A 102 -6.64 12.14 -21.94
C GLN A 102 -6.05 11.16 -20.90
N ARG A 103 -5.96 11.60 -19.64
CA ARG A 103 -5.51 10.72 -18.54
C ARG A 103 -6.51 9.60 -18.27
N PHE A 104 -7.79 9.83 -18.46
CA PHE A 104 -8.81 8.79 -18.33
C PHE A 104 -8.63 7.69 -19.36
N GLN A 105 -8.33 8.05 -20.61
CA GLN A 105 -8.04 7.09 -21.67
C GLN A 105 -6.79 6.22 -21.37
N GLU A 106 -5.78 6.76 -20.68
CA GLU A 106 -4.65 5.96 -20.18
C GLU A 106 -5.04 5.08 -18.98
N PHE A 107 -5.88 5.60 -18.10
CA PHE A 107 -6.34 4.89 -16.90
C PHE A 107 -7.12 3.63 -17.24
N ILE A 108 -8.09 3.70 -18.15
CA ILE A 108 -8.88 2.53 -18.57
C ILE A 108 -8.07 1.47 -19.31
N LYS A 109 -6.87 1.80 -19.81
CA LYS A 109 -5.91 0.87 -20.44
C LYS A 109 -4.92 0.26 -19.45
N HIS A 110 -4.96 0.67 -18.18
CA HIS A 110 -4.03 0.16 -17.18
C HIS A 110 -4.22 -1.35 -16.96
N GLY A 111 -3.13 -2.08 -16.71
CA GLY A 111 -3.15 -3.55 -16.58
C GLY A 111 -3.92 -4.09 -15.36
N VAL A 112 -4.28 -3.22 -14.41
CA VAL A 112 -5.20 -3.57 -13.32
C VAL A 112 -6.55 -4.05 -13.86
N PHE A 113 -6.99 -3.50 -15.00
CA PHE A 113 -8.27 -3.81 -15.64
C PHE A 113 -8.14 -4.88 -16.74
N ASP A 114 -6.99 -5.55 -16.88
CA ASP A 114 -6.81 -6.61 -17.90
C ASP A 114 -7.89 -7.69 -17.77
N ARG A 115 -8.13 -8.19 -16.55
CA ARG A 115 -9.19 -9.19 -16.28
C ARG A 115 -10.58 -8.71 -16.71
N LEU A 116 -10.92 -7.45 -16.43
CA LEU A 116 -12.21 -6.87 -16.81
C LEU A 116 -12.32 -6.71 -18.33
N ARG A 117 -11.26 -6.24 -19.01
CA ARG A 117 -11.24 -6.12 -20.48
C ARG A 117 -11.42 -7.48 -21.16
N ASP A 118 -10.80 -8.53 -20.63
CA ASP A 118 -10.84 -9.86 -21.22
C ASP A 118 -12.17 -10.59 -20.98
N LYS A 119 -12.78 -10.44 -19.78
CA LYS A 119 -13.96 -11.21 -19.39
C LYS A 119 -15.28 -10.45 -19.50
N THR A 120 -15.28 -9.16 -19.17
CA THR A 120 -16.50 -8.34 -19.00
C THR A 120 -16.23 -6.88 -19.38
N PRO A 121 -15.83 -6.60 -20.64
CA PRO A 121 -15.41 -5.25 -21.07
C PRO A 121 -16.50 -4.19 -20.89
N GLN A 122 -17.77 -4.57 -21.01
CA GLN A 122 -18.93 -3.71 -20.83
C GLN A 122 -19.00 -3.05 -19.44
N LEU A 123 -18.37 -3.64 -18.42
CA LEU A 123 -18.35 -3.05 -17.08
C LEU A 123 -17.48 -1.79 -17.02
N LEU A 124 -16.51 -1.63 -17.92
CA LEU A 124 -15.65 -0.44 -17.97
C LEU A 124 -16.43 0.81 -18.43
N GLU A 125 -17.52 0.65 -19.18
CA GLU A 125 -18.39 1.75 -19.62
C GLU A 125 -19.09 2.44 -18.45
N LYS A 126 -19.15 1.79 -17.27
CA LYS A 126 -19.72 2.37 -16.05
C LYS A 126 -18.82 3.43 -15.41
N ILE A 127 -17.57 3.57 -15.84
CA ILE A 127 -16.65 4.55 -15.27
C ILE A 127 -16.84 5.88 -15.98
N VAL A 128 -17.14 6.94 -15.22
CA VAL A 128 -17.29 8.30 -15.74
C VAL A 128 -16.19 9.19 -15.17
N CYS A 129 -15.44 9.84 -16.04
CA CYS A 129 -14.40 10.80 -15.65
C CYS A 129 -15.03 12.14 -15.29
N ILE A 130 -14.75 12.63 -14.09
CA ILE A 130 -15.07 13.99 -13.65
C ILE A 130 -13.78 14.80 -13.58
N GLY A 131 -13.71 15.85 -14.40
CA GLY A 131 -12.57 16.76 -14.40
C GLY A 131 -12.55 17.61 -13.13
N GLY A 132 -11.46 17.55 -12.36
CA GLY A 132 -11.28 18.38 -11.18
C GLY A 132 -10.00 18.04 -10.40
N ASP A 133 -9.58 18.95 -9.52
CA ASP A 133 -8.44 18.75 -8.63
C ASP A 133 -8.84 19.07 -7.19
N ILE A 134 -8.54 18.15 -6.28
CA ILE A 134 -8.88 18.26 -4.87
C ILE A 134 -8.20 19.46 -4.19
N SER A 135 -7.08 19.94 -4.75
CA SER A 135 -6.39 21.13 -4.24
C SER A 135 -7.00 22.45 -4.69
N MET A 136 -7.98 22.43 -5.61
CA MET A 136 -8.62 23.64 -6.13
C MET A 136 -9.87 24.00 -5.33
N PRO A 137 -10.24 25.29 -5.27
CA PRO A 137 -11.53 25.71 -4.72
C PRO A 137 -12.68 24.94 -5.38
N GLN A 138 -13.63 24.46 -4.57
CA GLN A 138 -14.76 23.65 -5.04
C GLN A 138 -14.32 22.44 -5.91
N LEU A 139 -13.13 21.89 -5.62
CA LEU A 139 -12.54 20.74 -6.31
C LEU A 139 -12.25 20.99 -7.81
N GLY A 140 -12.31 22.24 -8.27
CA GLY A 140 -12.19 22.59 -9.68
C GLY A 140 -13.28 22.00 -10.57
N LEU A 141 -14.44 21.66 -9.99
CA LEU A 141 -15.57 21.08 -10.73
C LEU A 141 -16.28 22.13 -11.57
N THR A 142 -16.83 21.69 -12.71
CA THR A 142 -17.84 22.47 -13.41
C THR A 142 -19.16 22.41 -12.64
N GLU A 143 -20.02 23.42 -12.78
CA GLU A 143 -21.33 23.40 -12.10
C GLU A 143 -22.18 22.20 -12.54
N ARG A 144 -22.09 21.81 -13.82
CA ARG A 144 -22.73 20.60 -14.35
C ARG A 144 -22.26 19.34 -13.63
N ASP A 145 -20.95 19.14 -13.52
CA ASP A 145 -20.40 17.95 -12.86
C ASP A 145 -20.72 17.94 -11.36
N ARG A 146 -20.67 19.12 -10.72
CA ARG A 146 -21.05 19.29 -9.32
C ARG A 146 -22.51 18.88 -9.08
N LEU A 147 -23.45 19.34 -9.91
CA LEU A 147 -24.85 18.95 -9.82
C LEU A 147 -25.05 17.45 -10.09
N THR A 148 -24.35 16.91 -11.10
CA THR A 148 -24.37 15.47 -11.42
C THR A 148 -23.97 14.63 -10.19
N LEU A 149 -22.91 15.04 -9.48
CA LEU A 149 -22.47 14.35 -8.27
C LEU A 149 -23.48 14.48 -7.12
N ILE A 150 -24.08 15.67 -6.95
CA ILE A 150 -25.10 15.93 -5.92
C ILE A 150 -26.35 15.06 -6.11
N GLU A 151 -26.80 14.90 -7.36
CA GLU A 151 -28.06 14.22 -7.67
C GLU A 151 -27.95 12.69 -7.71
N HIS A 152 -26.79 12.14 -8.12
CA HIS A 152 -26.69 10.72 -8.48
C HIS A 152 -25.79 9.87 -7.60
N VAL A 153 -24.97 10.45 -6.72
CA VAL A 153 -24.00 9.70 -5.90
C VAL A 153 -24.66 9.19 -4.62
N ASN A 154 -24.45 7.90 -4.33
CA ASN A 154 -24.92 7.25 -3.12
C ASN A 154 -23.78 6.85 -2.17
N VAL A 155 -22.60 6.56 -2.71
CA VAL A 155 -21.44 6.10 -1.92
C VAL A 155 -20.20 6.88 -2.32
N VAL A 156 -19.51 7.47 -1.35
CA VAL A 156 -18.28 8.22 -1.58
C VAL A 156 -17.10 7.47 -0.98
N PHE A 157 -16.09 7.18 -1.79
CA PHE A 157 -14.80 6.67 -1.34
C PHE A 157 -13.75 7.77 -1.46
N HIS A 158 -13.39 8.37 -0.33
CA HIS A 158 -12.36 9.39 -0.27
C HIS A 158 -10.98 8.77 -0.03
N VAL A 159 -10.34 8.33 -1.12
CA VAL A 159 -9.01 7.68 -1.12
C VAL A 159 -7.88 8.65 -1.51
N ALA A 160 -8.21 9.84 -2.00
CA ALA A 160 -7.21 10.84 -2.38
C ALA A 160 -6.39 11.29 -1.17
N ALA A 161 -5.08 11.03 -1.22
CA ALA A 161 -4.10 11.55 -0.29
C ALA A 161 -2.74 11.64 -0.98
N THR A 162 -1.87 12.51 -0.49
CA THR A 162 -0.46 12.39 -0.78
C THR A 162 0.17 11.43 0.23
N VAL A 163 0.81 10.38 -0.29
CA VAL A 163 1.57 9.40 0.51
C VAL A 163 3.07 9.68 0.46
N ARG A 164 3.45 10.88 0.01
CA ARG A 164 4.85 11.30 -0.06
C ARG A 164 5.24 11.93 1.27
N PHE A 165 5.89 11.16 2.12
CA PHE A 165 6.40 11.61 3.41
C PHE A 165 7.44 12.75 3.36
N ASN A 166 7.93 13.12 2.16
CA ASN A 166 8.89 14.20 1.92
C ASN A 166 8.25 15.45 1.30
N GLU A 167 6.91 15.51 1.24
CA GLU A 167 6.20 16.66 0.70
C GLU A 167 6.11 17.80 1.71
N GLY A 168 6.14 19.04 1.22
CA GLY A 168 6.04 20.22 2.07
C GLY A 168 4.72 20.26 2.83
N LEU A 169 4.73 20.91 4.00
CA LEU A 169 3.57 20.98 4.88
C LEU A 169 2.37 21.61 4.16
N ILE A 170 2.60 22.66 3.37
CA ILE A 170 1.57 23.41 2.66
C ILE A 170 0.87 22.50 1.64
N GLU A 171 1.64 21.83 0.77
CA GLU A 171 1.08 20.95 -0.25
C GLU A 171 0.35 19.75 0.38
N ALA A 172 0.92 19.17 1.45
CA ALA A 172 0.29 18.09 2.19
C ALA A 172 -1.03 18.55 2.84
N ALA A 173 -1.07 19.73 3.46
CA ALA A 173 -2.26 20.27 4.11
C ALA A 173 -3.37 20.67 3.12
N ILE A 174 -3.00 21.30 1.99
CA ILE A 174 -3.96 21.63 0.93
C ILE A 174 -4.62 20.36 0.41
N LEU A 175 -3.84 19.30 0.14
CA LEU A 175 -4.37 18.09 -0.45
C LEU A 175 -5.13 17.23 0.56
N ASN A 176 -4.54 16.98 1.74
CA ASN A 176 -5.09 16.04 2.72
C ASN A 176 -6.12 16.65 3.66
N THR A 177 -6.15 17.97 3.86
CA THR A 177 -7.03 18.61 4.86
C THR A 177 -8.02 19.56 4.19
N VAL A 178 -7.55 20.57 3.48
CA VAL A 178 -8.43 21.52 2.76
C VAL A 178 -9.25 20.81 1.68
N GLY A 179 -8.59 19.91 0.94
CA GLY A 179 -9.22 19.08 -0.07
C GLY A 179 -10.28 18.15 0.50
N THR A 180 -10.00 17.52 1.64
CA THR A 180 -10.99 16.69 2.37
C THR A 180 -12.18 17.52 2.83
N LYS A 181 -11.96 18.72 3.38
CA LYS A 181 -13.05 19.63 3.73
C LYS A 181 -13.96 19.91 2.54
N SER A 182 -13.38 20.21 1.38
CA SER A 182 -14.12 20.49 0.15
C SER A 182 -14.96 19.30 -0.33
N ILE A 183 -14.45 18.07 -0.15
CA ILE A 183 -15.21 16.84 -0.42
C ILE A 183 -16.37 16.68 0.55
N LEU A 184 -16.14 16.89 1.85
CA LEU A 184 -17.20 16.80 2.87
C LEU A 184 -18.29 17.85 2.64
N ASP A 185 -17.91 19.09 2.30
CA ASP A 185 -18.84 20.15 1.93
C ASP A 185 -19.67 19.79 0.69
N LEU A 186 -19.10 19.11 -0.29
CA LEU A 186 -19.86 18.56 -1.42
C LEU A 186 -20.84 17.46 -0.96
N CYS A 187 -20.38 16.54 -0.11
CA CYS A 187 -21.19 15.42 0.39
C CYS A 187 -22.43 15.89 1.18
N VAL A 188 -22.32 16.97 1.94
CA VAL A 188 -23.46 17.59 2.66
C VAL A 188 -24.63 17.92 1.73
N ASN A 189 -24.33 18.24 0.48
CA ASN A 189 -25.36 18.63 -0.50
C ASN A 189 -25.89 17.43 -1.30
N MET A 190 -25.33 16.23 -1.16
CA MET A 190 -25.74 15.05 -1.93
C MET A 190 -27.09 14.52 -1.46
N GLN A 191 -28.04 14.37 -2.38
CA GLN A 191 -29.45 14.10 -2.05
C GLN A 191 -29.72 12.63 -1.69
N GLN A 192 -28.89 11.70 -2.18
CA GLN A 192 -29.10 10.26 -2.05
C GLN A 192 -27.93 9.54 -1.35
N LEU A 193 -27.12 10.30 -0.61
CA LEU A 193 -25.91 9.81 0.03
C LEU A 193 -26.24 8.83 1.17
N GLN A 194 -25.62 7.66 1.14
CA GLN A 194 -25.82 6.59 2.11
C GLN A 194 -24.55 6.20 2.85
N SER A 195 -23.37 6.48 2.29
CA SER A 195 -22.11 6.23 2.97
C SER A 195 -20.96 7.08 2.42
N VAL A 196 -20.12 7.58 3.32
CA VAL A 196 -18.83 8.21 3.04
C VAL A 196 -17.73 7.44 3.76
N VAL A 197 -16.77 6.90 3.01
CA VAL A 197 -15.59 6.23 3.57
C VAL A 197 -14.38 7.12 3.39
N HIS A 198 -13.81 7.60 4.50
CA HIS A 198 -12.55 8.33 4.50
C HIS A 198 -11.37 7.40 4.75
N VAL A 199 -10.37 7.41 3.86
CA VAL A 199 -9.14 6.65 4.05
C VAL A 199 -8.11 7.51 4.78
N SER A 200 -7.81 7.14 6.02
CA SER A 200 -6.72 7.71 6.80
C SER A 200 -5.51 6.77 6.80
N THR A 201 -4.83 6.60 7.92
CA THR A 201 -3.70 5.69 8.11
C THR A 201 -3.62 5.28 9.58
N ALA A 202 -3.20 4.04 9.86
CA ALA A 202 -2.96 3.57 11.23
C ALA A 202 -1.94 4.47 11.96
N TYR A 203 -1.03 5.10 11.22
CA TYR A 203 0.04 5.95 11.74
C TYR A 203 -0.35 7.42 11.93
N SER A 204 -1.65 7.76 11.93
CA SER A 204 -2.12 9.14 12.14
C SER A 204 -1.87 9.62 13.58
N ASN A 205 -1.67 8.69 14.52
CA ASN A 205 -1.41 8.98 15.94
C ASN A 205 -0.03 8.43 16.39
N PRO A 206 1.09 8.87 15.76
CA PRO A 206 2.40 8.23 15.89
C PRO A 206 3.02 8.35 17.29
N CYS A 207 2.52 9.27 18.12
CA CYS A 207 3.05 9.53 19.47
C CYS A 207 2.50 8.55 20.52
N ARG A 208 1.52 7.73 20.16
CA ARG A 208 0.92 6.73 21.05
C ARG A 208 1.52 5.37 20.76
N SER A 209 1.70 4.54 21.78
CA SER A 209 2.07 3.12 21.64
C SER A 209 0.85 2.23 21.37
N GLU A 210 -0.30 2.59 21.93
CA GLU A 210 -1.59 1.92 21.71
C GLU A 210 -2.54 2.86 20.97
N VAL A 211 -3.19 2.36 19.92
CA VAL A 211 -4.08 3.13 19.05
C VAL A 211 -5.38 2.36 18.88
N ASP A 212 -6.43 2.91 19.49
CA ASP A 212 -7.80 2.39 19.45
C ASP A 212 -8.55 2.84 18.20
N GLU A 213 -9.68 2.19 17.94
CA GLU A 213 -10.60 2.51 16.86
C GLU A 213 -11.54 3.67 17.22
N ILE A 214 -10.94 4.78 17.66
CA ILE A 214 -11.61 6.05 17.94
C ILE A 214 -10.85 7.20 17.26
N VAL A 215 -11.52 8.33 17.07
CA VAL A 215 -10.86 9.57 16.66
C VAL A 215 -10.25 10.24 17.89
N TYR A 216 -8.93 10.44 17.85
CA TYR A 216 -8.21 11.14 18.91
C TYR A 216 -8.22 12.64 18.65
N PRO A 217 -8.20 13.46 19.72
CA PRO A 217 -8.00 14.89 19.58
C PRO A 217 -6.71 15.20 18.81
N SER A 218 -6.86 15.97 17.74
CA SER A 218 -5.75 16.50 16.95
C SER A 218 -4.92 17.51 17.78
N PRO A 219 -3.60 17.64 17.52
CA PRO A 219 -2.76 18.66 18.17
C PRO A 219 -3.18 20.10 17.88
N MET A 220 -4.03 20.32 16.86
CA MET A 220 -4.57 21.62 16.48
C MET A 220 -6.01 21.51 16.01
N ASP A 221 -6.79 22.57 16.25
CA ASP A 221 -8.12 22.72 15.66
C ASP A 221 -8.05 22.70 14.12
N PRO A 222 -8.81 21.84 13.42
CA PRO A 222 -8.71 21.73 11.98
C PRO A 222 -9.08 22.99 11.22
N ASN A 223 -10.04 23.78 11.72
CA ASN A 223 -10.49 25.00 11.06
C ASN A 223 -9.43 26.11 11.19
N GLN A 224 -8.81 26.25 12.37
CA GLN A 224 -7.67 27.14 12.57
C GLN A 224 -6.48 26.72 11.70
N PHE A 225 -6.19 25.41 11.62
CA PHE A 225 -5.12 24.89 10.76
C PHE A 225 -5.36 25.26 9.29
N ILE A 226 -6.58 25.06 8.79
CA ILE A 226 -6.96 25.44 7.40
C ILE A 226 -6.78 26.95 7.19
N GLN A 227 -7.25 27.79 8.12
CA GLN A 227 -7.09 29.24 8.04
C GLN A 227 -5.62 29.65 8.00
N CYS A 228 -4.77 29.06 8.84
CA CYS A 228 -3.34 29.31 8.82
C CYS A 228 -2.73 28.97 7.44
N ILE A 229 -3.07 27.82 6.87
CA ILE A 229 -2.56 27.39 5.56
C ILE A 229 -3.02 28.32 4.42
N GLN A 230 -4.25 28.85 4.50
CA GLN A 230 -4.81 29.70 3.44
C GLN A 230 -4.38 31.17 3.53
N LEU A 231 -4.18 31.69 4.75
CA LEU A 231 -3.95 33.13 4.97
C LEU A 231 -2.46 33.50 5.09
N LEU A 232 -1.61 32.59 5.58
CA LEU A 232 -0.22 32.91 5.83
C LEU A 232 0.63 32.77 4.54
N PRO A 233 1.58 33.68 4.30
CA PRO A 233 2.55 33.53 3.22
C PRO A 233 3.37 32.23 3.38
N GLY A 234 3.73 31.61 2.25
CA GLY A 234 4.46 30.34 2.26
C GLY A 234 5.79 30.37 3.02
N GLU A 235 6.49 31.50 3.02
CA GLU A 235 7.73 31.69 3.80
C GLU A 235 7.48 31.60 5.31
N VAL A 236 6.38 32.19 5.79
CA VAL A 236 5.97 32.13 7.20
C VAL A 236 5.58 30.70 7.56
N LEU A 237 4.80 30.03 6.71
CA LEU A 237 4.39 28.63 6.91
C LEU A 237 5.59 27.69 6.98
N ASN A 238 6.61 27.91 6.13
CA ASN A 238 7.85 27.13 6.18
C ASN A 238 8.64 27.40 7.47
N ALA A 239 8.66 28.64 7.96
CA ALA A 239 9.33 28.99 9.21
C ALA A 239 8.66 28.37 10.45
N ILE A 240 7.33 28.31 10.47
CA ILE A 240 6.58 27.71 11.60
C ILE A 240 6.33 26.21 11.41
N GLY A 241 6.60 25.64 10.24
CA GLY A 241 6.21 24.28 9.86
C GLY A 241 6.76 23.20 10.80
N ILE A 242 8.00 23.35 11.28
CA ILE A 242 8.59 22.42 12.28
C ILE A 242 7.80 22.47 13.59
N LYS A 243 7.39 23.66 14.02
CA LYS A 243 6.61 23.84 15.26
C LYS A 243 5.19 23.29 15.10
N LEU A 244 4.59 23.46 13.93
CA LEU A 244 3.28 22.86 13.58
C LEU A 244 3.34 21.34 13.53
N GLN A 245 4.43 20.78 12.99
CA GLN A 245 4.64 19.33 12.95
C GLN A 245 4.71 18.72 14.35
N GLY A 246 5.29 19.43 15.32
CA GLY A 246 5.34 18.98 16.71
C GLY A 246 6.01 17.60 16.84
N MET A 247 5.33 16.66 17.50
CA MET A 247 5.84 15.30 17.71
C MET A 247 5.59 14.34 16.55
N HIS A 248 4.94 14.79 15.47
CA HIS A 248 4.74 13.96 14.29
C HIS A 248 6.07 13.72 13.55
N PRO A 249 6.38 12.49 13.11
CA PRO A 249 7.62 12.18 12.40
C PRO A 249 7.69 12.83 11.01
N ASN A 250 6.55 13.13 10.40
CA ASN A 250 6.47 13.79 9.10
C ASN A 250 5.14 14.53 8.91
N THR A 251 5.10 15.38 7.89
CA THR A 251 3.92 16.19 7.48
C THR A 251 2.70 15.34 7.15
N TYR A 252 2.90 14.13 6.62
CA TYR A 252 1.81 13.20 6.30
C TYR A 252 1.04 12.76 7.54
N THR A 253 1.73 12.31 8.59
CA THR A 253 1.08 11.88 9.84
C THR A 253 0.35 13.03 10.53
N LEU A 254 0.92 14.24 10.54
CA LEU A 254 0.25 15.44 11.07
C LEU A 254 -1.04 15.71 10.31
N THR A 255 -0.96 15.85 8.98
CA THR A 255 -2.13 16.22 8.16
C THR A 255 -3.23 15.17 8.24
N LYS A 256 -2.89 13.88 8.34
CA LYS A 256 -3.88 12.82 8.60
C LYS A 256 -4.52 12.92 9.98
N SER A 257 -3.76 13.21 11.03
CA SER A 257 -4.30 13.43 12.38
C SER A 257 -5.31 14.59 12.41
N VAL A 258 -4.93 15.75 11.85
CA VAL A 258 -5.80 16.94 11.77
C VAL A 258 -7.05 16.64 10.94
N THR A 259 -6.90 15.93 9.82
CA THR A 259 -8.02 15.58 8.96
C THR A 259 -9.00 14.61 9.61
N GLU A 260 -8.55 13.66 10.46
CA GLU A 260 -9.48 12.77 11.16
C GLU A 260 -10.41 13.55 12.11
N GLN A 261 -9.88 14.55 12.81
CA GLN A 261 -10.68 15.44 13.65
C GLN A 261 -11.69 16.25 12.81
N LEU A 262 -11.26 16.79 11.67
CA LEU A 262 -12.15 17.48 10.73
C LEU A 262 -13.27 16.55 10.24
N VAL A 263 -12.93 15.31 9.91
CA VAL A 263 -13.90 14.31 9.44
C VAL A 263 -14.92 13.98 10.54
N ALA A 264 -14.47 13.88 11.80
CA ALA A 264 -15.35 13.68 12.94
C ALA A 264 -16.34 14.84 13.17
N GLU A 265 -15.96 16.09 12.89
CA GLU A 265 -16.86 17.24 12.97
C GLU A 265 -18.07 17.13 12.00
N TYR A 266 -17.91 16.41 10.88
CA TYR A 266 -18.98 16.18 9.90
C TYR A 266 -19.81 14.92 10.19
N ALA A 267 -19.41 14.08 11.14
CA ALA A 267 -20.06 12.79 11.41
C ALA A 267 -21.51 12.93 11.89
N SER A 268 -21.88 14.07 12.48
CA SER A 268 -23.27 14.37 12.87
C SER A 268 -24.19 14.70 11.69
N ARG A 269 -23.62 14.96 10.52
CA ARG A 269 -24.34 15.42 9.31
C ARG A 269 -24.29 14.43 8.16
N LEU A 270 -23.37 13.46 8.22
CA LEU A 270 -23.06 12.55 7.12
C LEU A 270 -22.94 11.10 7.63
N PRO A 271 -23.41 10.11 6.86
CA PRO A 271 -23.21 8.70 7.17
C PRO A 271 -21.75 8.31 6.88
N LEU A 272 -20.85 8.55 7.83
CA LEU A 272 -19.40 8.51 7.60
C LEU A 272 -18.69 7.43 8.42
N CYS A 273 -17.62 6.86 7.88
CA CYS A 273 -16.64 6.07 8.63
C CYS A 273 -15.20 6.38 8.21
N ILE A 274 -14.25 6.02 9.07
CA ILE A 274 -12.81 6.14 8.79
C ILE A 274 -12.19 4.75 8.69
N VAL A 275 -11.41 4.49 7.65
CA VAL A 275 -10.57 3.29 7.54
C VAL A 275 -9.10 3.70 7.57
N ARG A 276 -8.35 3.13 8.52
CA ARG A 276 -6.94 3.39 8.79
C ARG A 276 -6.08 2.18 8.37
N PRO A 277 -5.67 2.08 7.09
CA PRO A 277 -4.72 1.06 6.69
C PRO A 277 -3.33 1.28 7.30
N SER A 278 -2.62 0.19 7.60
CA SER A 278 -1.18 0.21 7.86
C SER A 278 -0.37 0.30 6.56
N ILE A 279 0.83 -0.28 6.48
CA ILE A 279 1.66 -0.20 5.27
C ILE A 279 1.04 -1.07 4.18
N VAL A 280 0.37 -0.42 3.23
CA VAL A 280 -0.29 -1.13 2.12
C VAL A 280 0.75 -1.71 1.17
N THR A 281 0.68 -3.02 0.95
CA THR A 281 1.61 -3.82 0.16
C THR A 281 0.89 -4.57 -0.96
N GLY A 282 1.60 -5.43 -1.71
CA GLY A 282 1.03 -6.13 -2.85
C GLY A 282 -0.21 -6.96 -2.49
N ALA A 283 -1.07 -7.20 -3.47
CA ALA A 283 -2.28 -7.99 -3.26
C ALA A 283 -1.98 -9.42 -2.83
N VAL A 284 -2.80 -10.01 -1.96
CA VAL A 284 -2.71 -11.43 -1.63
C VAL A 284 -3.28 -12.28 -2.77
N ALA A 285 -4.44 -11.88 -3.30
CA ALA A 285 -5.17 -12.62 -4.32
C ALA A 285 -5.60 -11.74 -5.50
N GLU A 286 -6.09 -10.52 -5.26
CA GLU A 286 -6.83 -9.75 -6.27
C GLU A 286 -6.28 -8.32 -6.49
N PRO A 287 -6.22 -7.81 -7.73
CA PRO A 287 -6.66 -8.42 -8.99
C PRO A 287 -5.78 -9.59 -9.45
N TYR A 288 -4.54 -9.65 -8.96
CA TYR A 288 -3.60 -10.75 -9.15
C TYR A 288 -2.72 -10.89 -7.90
N PRO A 289 -2.26 -12.10 -7.55
CA PRO A 289 -1.29 -12.27 -6.47
C PRO A 289 -0.03 -11.44 -6.68
N GLY A 290 0.40 -10.72 -5.64
CA GLY A 290 1.55 -9.83 -5.67
C GLY A 290 1.36 -8.54 -6.47
N TRP A 291 0.15 -8.20 -6.91
CA TRP A 291 -0.07 -7.00 -7.73
C TRP A 291 0.35 -5.72 -7.00
N ILE A 292 1.24 -4.94 -7.63
CA ILE A 292 1.79 -3.69 -7.12
C ILE A 292 2.23 -2.80 -8.29
N ASP A 293 1.91 -1.51 -8.27
CA ASP A 293 2.17 -0.60 -9.40
C ASP A 293 3.03 0.63 -9.05
N ASN A 294 3.60 0.65 -7.84
CA ASN A 294 4.42 1.76 -7.36
C ASN A 294 5.68 1.25 -6.63
N VAL A 295 6.60 2.17 -6.32
CA VAL A 295 7.87 1.92 -5.61
C VAL A 295 7.94 2.66 -4.28
N TYR A 296 6.79 3.08 -3.75
CA TYR A 296 6.75 3.89 -2.54
C TYR A 296 6.90 3.02 -1.29
N GLY A 297 7.50 3.60 -0.24
CA GLY A 297 7.69 2.94 1.05
C GLY A 297 8.49 1.63 0.96
N ILE A 298 7.96 0.59 1.59
CA ILE A 298 8.63 -0.71 1.70
C ILE A 298 8.87 -1.40 0.35
N THR A 299 7.99 -1.19 -0.64
CA THR A 299 8.16 -1.78 -1.98
C THR A 299 9.51 -1.41 -2.59
N GLY A 300 9.91 -0.14 -2.48
CA GLY A 300 11.20 0.33 -2.99
C GLY A 300 12.38 -0.29 -2.24
N ILE A 301 12.26 -0.45 -0.92
CA ILE A 301 13.29 -1.08 -0.07
C ILE A 301 13.45 -2.56 -0.46
N MET A 302 12.37 -3.31 -0.59
CA MET A 302 12.41 -4.72 -1.00
C MET A 302 12.96 -4.92 -2.42
N MET A 303 12.59 -4.04 -3.35
CA MET A 303 13.13 -4.03 -4.71
C MET A 303 14.66 -3.88 -4.70
N GLU A 304 15.18 -2.94 -3.92
CA GLU A 304 16.62 -2.67 -3.83
C GLU A 304 17.37 -3.75 -3.01
N ILE A 305 16.75 -4.34 -1.99
CA ILE A 305 17.24 -5.58 -1.34
C ILE A 305 17.38 -6.69 -2.39
N GLY A 306 16.35 -6.88 -3.22
CA GLY A 306 16.33 -7.86 -4.30
C GLY A 306 17.43 -7.64 -5.36
N ARG A 307 17.84 -6.39 -5.57
CA ARG A 307 18.94 -6.01 -6.47
C ARG A 307 20.32 -6.07 -5.80
N GLY A 308 20.37 -6.27 -4.49
CA GLY A 308 21.59 -6.30 -3.66
C GLY A 308 22.24 -4.93 -3.45
N THR A 309 21.55 -3.84 -3.74
CA THR A 309 22.08 -2.47 -3.64
C THR A 309 22.04 -1.92 -2.21
N ILE A 310 21.29 -2.57 -1.32
CA ILE A 310 21.21 -2.24 0.11
C ILE A 310 21.94 -3.28 0.93
N SER A 311 22.75 -2.82 1.88
CA SER A 311 23.49 -3.66 2.81
C SER A 311 23.21 -3.36 4.29
N SER A 312 22.59 -2.22 4.60
CA SER A 312 22.37 -1.73 5.95
C SER A 312 21.08 -0.91 6.00
N ILE A 313 20.23 -1.18 6.99
CA ILE A 313 18.96 -0.47 7.23
C ILE A 313 18.87 -0.12 8.72
N MET A 314 18.50 1.12 9.05
CA MET A 314 18.17 1.50 10.41
C MET A 314 16.81 0.93 10.79
N CYS A 315 16.78 0.00 11.74
CA CYS A 315 15.59 -0.71 12.17
C CYS A 315 15.87 -1.49 13.46
N ASP A 316 14.91 -1.52 14.37
CA ASP A 316 14.88 -2.51 15.46
C ASP A 316 14.18 -3.77 14.94
N GLU A 317 14.98 -4.81 14.67
CA GLU A 317 14.49 -6.02 14.02
C GLU A 317 13.47 -6.81 14.86
N ARG A 318 13.33 -6.47 16.15
CA ARG A 318 12.38 -7.07 17.11
C ARG A 318 11.00 -6.44 17.06
N CYS A 319 10.87 -5.27 16.45
CA CYS A 319 9.57 -4.60 16.31
C CYS A 319 8.66 -5.35 15.34
N THR A 320 7.35 -5.34 15.61
CA THR A 320 6.34 -5.85 14.68
C THR A 320 6.23 -4.92 13.47
N MET A 321 6.28 -5.51 12.29
CA MET A 321 6.10 -4.81 11.02
C MET A 321 4.63 -4.93 10.58
N ASP A 322 3.89 -3.83 10.66
CA ASP A 322 2.48 -3.83 10.28
C ASP A 322 2.28 -3.50 8.79
N VAL A 323 2.13 -4.57 7.99
CA VAL A 323 1.79 -4.51 6.57
C VAL A 323 0.41 -5.08 6.30
N ILE A 324 -0.29 -4.53 5.32
CA ILE A 324 -1.62 -4.99 4.92
C ILE A 324 -1.71 -5.13 3.40
N PRO A 325 -2.22 -6.26 2.85
CA PRO A 325 -2.42 -6.40 1.41
C PRO A 325 -3.48 -5.43 0.88
N VAL A 326 -3.25 -4.87 -0.32
CA VAL A 326 -4.15 -3.85 -0.92
C VAL A 326 -5.59 -4.33 -1.16
N ASP A 327 -5.78 -5.62 -1.44
CA ASP A 327 -7.09 -6.24 -1.62
C ASP A 327 -7.86 -6.42 -0.31
N ILE A 328 -7.17 -6.70 0.80
CA ILE A 328 -7.81 -6.71 2.13
C ILE A 328 -8.27 -5.30 2.51
N VAL A 329 -7.46 -4.28 2.24
CA VAL A 329 -7.86 -2.88 2.44
C VAL A 329 -9.06 -2.56 1.55
N CYS A 330 -9.02 -2.93 0.27
CA CYS A 330 -10.12 -2.72 -0.66
C CYS A 330 -11.43 -3.36 -0.18
N ASN A 331 -11.38 -4.63 0.25
CA ASN A 331 -12.53 -5.34 0.79
C ASN A 331 -13.07 -4.64 2.04
N THR A 332 -12.18 -4.18 2.93
CA THR A 332 -12.54 -3.41 4.12
C THR A 332 -13.26 -2.11 3.77
N LEU A 333 -12.81 -1.38 2.73
CA LEU A 333 -13.50 -0.15 2.29
C LEU A 333 -14.93 -0.43 1.83
N ILE A 334 -15.12 -1.47 1.02
CA ILE A 334 -16.42 -1.85 0.47
C ILE A 334 -17.33 -2.32 1.61
N ALA A 335 -16.87 -3.22 2.45
CA ALA A 335 -17.63 -3.70 3.61
C ALA A 335 -17.97 -2.57 4.59
N ALA A 336 -17.03 -1.65 4.87
CA ALA A 336 -17.27 -0.51 5.75
C ALA A 336 -18.32 0.44 5.18
N ALA A 337 -18.35 0.66 3.86
CA ALA A 337 -19.39 1.48 3.22
C ALA A 337 -20.78 0.86 3.39
N TRP A 338 -20.90 -0.44 3.14
CA TRP A 338 -22.13 -1.21 3.37
C TRP A 338 -22.59 -1.12 4.83
N GLN A 339 -21.68 -1.36 5.78
CA GLN A 339 -22.01 -1.35 7.20
C GLN A 339 -22.40 0.05 7.71
N THR A 340 -21.72 1.09 7.22
CA THR A 340 -22.04 2.49 7.56
C THR A 340 -23.47 2.83 7.12
N ALA A 341 -23.87 2.42 5.93
CA ALA A 341 -25.23 2.67 5.44
C ALA A 341 -26.30 1.95 6.26
N GLN A 342 -26.02 0.72 6.75
CA GLN A 342 -26.94 0.01 7.64
C GLN A 342 -27.06 0.67 9.02
N ALA A 343 -25.93 1.09 9.59
CA ALA A 343 -25.88 1.73 10.90
C ALA A 343 -26.51 3.12 10.93
N SER A 344 -26.48 3.85 9.79
CA SER A 344 -27.00 5.22 9.67
C SER A 344 -28.53 5.32 9.86
N HIS A 345 -29.25 4.20 9.88
CA HIS A 345 -30.66 4.16 10.26
C HIS A 345 -30.90 4.22 11.77
N SER A 346 -29.84 4.23 12.59
CA SER A 346 -29.90 4.33 14.05
C SER A 346 -29.32 5.66 14.52
N ASP A 347 -30.17 6.58 15.00
CA ASP A 347 -29.82 7.96 15.43
C ASP A 347 -28.76 8.05 16.55
N ALA A 348 -28.34 6.91 17.14
CA ALA A 348 -27.42 6.84 18.27
C ALA A 348 -26.08 6.15 17.99
N ALA A 349 -25.82 5.66 16.76
CA ALA A 349 -24.61 4.91 16.46
C ALA A 349 -23.39 5.85 16.31
N PRO A 350 -22.30 5.68 17.09
CA PRO A 350 -21.10 6.48 16.92
C PRO A 350 -20.43 6.18 15.57
N MET A 351 -19.76 7.19 15.02
CA MET A 351 -18.94 7.06 13.81
C MET A 351 -17.91 5.94 13.99
N GLN A 352 -17.91 5.00 13.05
CA GLN A 352 -17.01 3.85 13.10
C GLN A 352 -15.63 4.21 12.56
N VAL A 353 -14.59 3.75 13.28
CA VAL A 353 -13.21 3.77 12.81
C VAL A 353 -12.72 2.33 12.71
N TYR A 354 -12.06 2.00 11.62
CA TYR A 354 -11.51 0.66 11.38
C TYR A 354 -10.00 0.76 11.24
N ASN A 355 -9.25 0.21 12.18
CA ASN A 355 -7.81 0.02 12.02
C ASN A 355 -7.63 -1.20 11.12
N CYS A 356 -7.29 -0.99 9.84
CA CYS A 356 -7.07 -2.05 8.87
C CYS A 356 -5.59 -2.47 8.89
N THR A 357 -5.23 -3.24 9.92
CA THR A 357 -3.85 -3.61 10.25
C THR A 357 -3.72 -5.11 10.50
N SER A 358 -2.51 -5.64 10.35
CA SER A 358 -2.25 -7.07 10.56
C SER A 358 -1.55 -7.37 11.88
N GLY A 359 -0.85 -6.41 12.49
CA GLY A 359 0.08 -6.65 13.58
C GLY A 359 -0.50 -7.36 14.80
N GLN A 360 -1.75 -7.05 15.17
CA GLN A 360 -2.43 -7.67 16.32
C GLN A 360 -3.30 -8.88 15.96
N ILE A 361 -3.43 -9.20 14.68
CA ILE A 361 -4.22 -10.36 14.20
C ILE A 361 -3.28 -11.49 13.79
N ASN A 362 -2.28 -11.16 12.98
CA ASN A 362 -1.29 -12.09 12.45
C ASN A 362 0.03 -11.34 12.24
N GLY A 363 0.67 -10.87 13.33
CA GLY A 363 1.86 -10.02 13.24
C GLY A 363 3.12 -10.74 12.76
N ILE A 364 3.96 -10.04 12.00
CA ILE A 364 5.29 -10.49 11.59
C ILE A 364 6.37 -9.53 12.09
N LYS A 365 7.49 -10.05 12.59
CA LYS A 365 8.62 -9.23 13.03
C LYS A 365 9.54 -8.84 11.88
N TRP A 366 10.21 -7.70 11.99
CA TRP A 366 11.15 -7.22 10.96
C TRP A 366 12.24 -8.24 10.61
N HIS A 367 12.83 -8.92 11.60
CA HIS A 367 13.87 -9.94 11.36
C HIS A 367 13.36 -11.08 10.47
N GLU A 368 12.13 -11.53 10.68
CA GLU A 368 11.51 -12.61 9.93
C GLU A 368 11.13 -12.17 8.53
N TYR A 369 10.47 -11.01 8.40
CA TYR A 369 10.15 -10.41 7.12
C TYR A 369 11.41 -10.21 6.25
N GLY A 370 12.48 -9.71 6.86
CA GLY A 370 13.77 -9.50 6.22
C GLY A 370 14.42 -10.81 5.76
N ARG A 371 14.39 -11.86 6.59
CA ARG A 371 14.89 -13.20 6.25
C ARG A 371 14.18 -13.76 5.03
N ILE A 372 12.83 -13.77 5.05
CA ILE A 372 12.01 -14.31 3.95
C ILE A 372 12.29 -13.50 2.67
N THR A 373 12.30 -12.17 2.75
CA THR A 373 12.63 -11.29 1.61
C THR A 373 13.98 -11.62 0.98
N GLN A 374 15.02 -11.84 1.80
CA GLN A 374 16.35 -12.22 1.31
C GLN A 374 16.35 -13.59 0.62
N GLN A 375 15.65 -14.57 1.19
CA GLN A 375 15.53 -15.91 0.61
C GLN A 375 14.82 -15.85 -0.74
N CYS A 376 13.70 -15.13 -0.84
CA CYS A 376 12.99 -14.90 -2.09
C CYS A 376 13.87 -14.17 -3.13
N ALA A 377 14.64 -13.16 -2.71
CA ALA A 377 15.55 -12.43 -3.59
C ALA A 377 16.64 -13.32 -4.20
N VAL A 378 17.13 -14.32 -3.46
CA VAL A 378 18.13 -15.28 -3.95
C VAL A 378 17.49 -16.37 -4.81
N ARG A 379 16.31 -16.88 -4.43
CA ARG A 379 15.57 -17.93 -5.17
C ARG A 379 15.06 -17.41 -6.52
N ASN A 380 14.57 -16.17 -6.53
CA ASN A 380 13.89 -15.53 -7.67
C ASN A 380 14.55 -14.20 -8.09
N PRO A 381 15.84 -14.19 -8.46
CA PRO A 381 16.60 -12.96 -8.67
C PRO A 381 16.22 -12.26 -9.97
N THR A 382 16.09 -10.93 -9.97
CA THR A 382 15.82 -10.12 -11.18
C THR A 382 17.04 -10.01 -12.09
N LYS A 383 16.82 -9.84 -13.41
CA LYS A 383 17.90 -9.53 -14.37
C LYS A 383 18.67 -8.26 -14.00
N TYR A 384 18.02 -7.35 -13.27
CA TYR A 384 18.60 -6.10 -12.76
C TYR A 384 19.43 -6.25 -11.47
N VAL A 385 19.69 -7.49 -11.02
CA VAL A 385 20.57 -7.73 -9.87
C VAL A 385 21.94 -7.10 -10.10
N MET A 386 22.43 -6.33 -9.14
CA MET A 386 23.71 -5.62 -9.22
C MET A 386 24.77 -6.27 -8.36
N LEU A 387 24.39 -6.64 -7.13
CA LEU A 387 25.24 -7.33 -6.16
C LEU A 387 24.45 -8.50 -5.57
N CYS A 388 25.14 -9.41 -4.87
CA CYS A 388 24.45 -10.47 -4.15
C CYS A 388 23.53 -9.87 -3.08
N PRO A 389 22.23 -10.22 -3.07
CA PRO A 389 21.31 -9.81 -2.03
C PRO A 389 21.87 -10.18 -0.64
N GLY A 390 21.84 -9.21 0.27
CA GLY A 390 22.31 -9.38 1.64
C GLY A 390 22.40 -8.05 2.36
N PHE A 391 21.57 -7.89 3.38
CA PHE A 391 21.53 -6.70 4.23
C PHE A 391 21.46 -7.11 5.71
N ARG A 392 21.70 -6.14 6.59
CA ARG A 392 21.47 -6.29 8.04
C ARG A 392 20.70 -5.10 8.58
N PHE A 393 19.82 -5.37 9.54
CA PHE A 393 19.23 -4.34 10.37
C PHE A 393 20.24 -3.86 11.41
N ARG A 394 20.14 -2.58 11.78
CA ARG A 394 21.02 -1.94 12.77
C ARG A 394 20.23 -0.92 13.57
N THR A 395 20.51 -0.86 14.86
CA THR A 395 20.01 0.17 15.78
C THR A 395 21.05 1.24 16.08
N ASN A 396 22.35 0.92 15.93
CA ASN A 396 23.43 1.87 16.15
C ASN A 396 23.66 2.75 14.90
N ARG A 397 23.29 4.04 15.01
CA ARG A 397 23.42 5.04 13.95
C ARG A 397 24.86 5.24 13.46
N PHE A 398 25.84 5.23 14.36
CA PHE A 398 27.25 5.41 13.99
C PHE A 398 27.74 4.28 13.08
N ILE A 399 27.48 3.02 13.50
CA ILE A 399 27.84 1.83 12.70
C ILE A 399 27.08 1.84 11.37
N HIS A 400 25.80 2.20 11.39
CA HIS A 400 25.01 2.31 10.16
C HIS A 400 25.61 3.32 9.18
N LYS A 401 25.92 4.54 9.63
CA LYS A 401 26.53 5.59 8.78
C LYS A 401 27.91 5.21 8.26
N LEU A 402 28.72 4.52 9.07
CA LEU A 402 30.01 3.98 8.62
C LEU A 402 29.82 2.95 7.50
N VAL A 403 28.90 2.00 7.67
CA VAL A 403 28.61 0.97 6.66
C VAL A 403 28.01 1.58 5.40
N GLU A 404 27.10 2.54 5.54
CA GLU A 404 26.49 3.28 4.43
C GLU A 404 27.56 4.05 3.63
N LEU A 405 28.48 4.74 4.31
CA LEU A 405 29.60 5.43 3.69
C LEU A 405 30.49 4.47 2.90
N LEU A 406 30.91 3.37 3.53
CA LEU A 406 31.87 2.42 2.96
C LEU A 406 31.27 1.54 1.86
N LEU A 407 30.02 1.11 1.99
CA LEU A 407 29.41 0.14 1.08
C LEU A 407 28.47 0.76 0.04
N HIS A 408 27.93 1.96 0.27
CA HIS A 408 27.04 2.62 -0.68
C HIS A 408 27.71 3.83 -1.33
N PHE A 409 28.17 4.80 -0.53
CA PHE A 409 28.67 6.07 -1.07
C PHE A 409 30.05 5.98 -1.69
N LEU A 410 31.03 5.35 -1.01
CA LEU A 410 32.40 5.23 -1.52
C LEU A 410 32.42 4.51 -2.90
N PRO A 411 31.77 3.34 -3.09
CA PRO A 411 31.68 2.71 -4.40
C PRO A 411 30.94 3.56 -5.42
N ALA A 412 29.87 4.25 -5.02
CA ALA A 412 29.11 5.12 -5.91
C ALA A 412 29.94 6.30 -6.43
N TYR A 413 30.75 6.93 -5.58
CA TYR A 413 31.64 8.02 -5.97
C TYR A 413 32.78 7.52 -6.86
N LEU A 414 33.40 6.38 -6.54
CA LEU A 414 34.43 5.78 -7.38
C LEU A 414 33.88 5.46 -8.79
N PHE A 415 32.68 4.90 -8.86
CA PHE A 415 32.02 4.62 -10.13
C PHE A 415 31.69 5.90 -10.92
N ASP A 416 31.21 6.94 -10.24
CA ASP A 416 30.90 8.22 -10.88
C ASP A 416 32.17 8.93 -11.40
N VAL A 417 33.32 8.79 -10.72
CA VAL A 417 34.62 9.25 -11.23
C VAL A 417 35.00 8.50 -12.50
N LEU A 418 34.89 7.16 -12.50
CA LEU A 418 35.15 6.34 -13.68
C LEU A 418 34.24 6.72 -14.87
N MET A 419 32.97 6.99 -14.61
CA MET A 419 32.01 7.47 -15.62
C MET A 419 32.44 8.82 -16.20
N ARG A 420 32.84 9.78 -15.36
CA ARG A 420 33.37 11.08 -15.83
C ARG A 420 34.60 10.92 -16.71
N VAL A 421 35.53 10.05 -16.32
CA VAL A 421 36.73 9.74 -17.11
C VAL A 421 36.37 9.13 -18.46
N ARG A 422 35.28 8.36 -18.53
CA ARG A 422 34.73 7.79 -19.78
C ARG A 422 33.81 8.75 -20.56
N GLY A 423 33.70 10.01 -20.16
CA GLY A 423 32.85 11.01 -20.82
C GLY A 423 31.35 10.81 -20.60
N THR A 424 30.94 9.92 -19.68
CA THR A 424 29.54 9.65 -19.38
C THR A 424 29.09 10.38 -18.11
N LYS A 425 27.78 10.63 -18.00
CA LYS A 425 27.23 11.40 -16.86
C LYS A 425 27.28 10.58 -15.57
N PRO A 426 27.75 11.15 -14.44
CA PRO A 426 27.71 10.49 -13.12
C PRO A 426 26.26 10.39 -12.62
N ILE A 427 25.87 9.20 -12.15
CA ILE A 427 24.51 8.86 -11.75
C ILE A 427 24.46 8.13 -10.39
N MET A 428 25.49 7.38 -10.01
CA MET A 428 25.43 6.46 -8.87
C MET A 428 25.33 7.18 -7.53
N ALA A 429 26.06 8.28 -7.32
CA ALA A 429 25.94 9.05 -6.08
C ALA A 429 24.55 9.68 -5.93
N LYS A 430 23.90 10.03 -7.05
CA LYS A 430 22.51 10.53 -7.05
C LYS A 430 21.52 9.44 -6.65
N ILE A 431 21.74 8.20 -7.11
CA ILE A 431 20.92 7.04 -6.72
C ILE A 431 21.09 6.76 -5.23
N ALA A 432 22.34 6.70 -4.73
CA ALA A 432 22.62 6.47 -3.31
C ALA A 432 21.96 7.53 -2.41
N LYS A 433 22.07 8.83 -2.75
CA LYS A 433 21.38 9.91 -2.01
C LYS A 433 19.86 9.79 -2.00
N ARG A 434 19.26 9.40 -3.14
CA ARG A 434 17.80 9.20 -3.22
C ARG A 434 17.35 8.05 -2.33
N PHE A 435 18.13 6.98 -2.29
CA PHE A 435 17.86 5.83 -1.43
C PHE A 435 18.00 6.20 0.05
N GLN A 436 19.10 6.83 0.46
CA GLN A 436 19.31 7.31 1.82
C GLN A 436 18.11 8.14 2.30
N LYS A 437 17.69 9.14 1.51
CA LYS A 437 16.54 9.97 1.85
C LYS A 437 15.25 9.16 2.05
N ALA A 438 15.03 8.14 1.22
CA ALA A 438 13.86 7.26 1.35
C ALA A 438 13.93 6.37 2.60
N ALA A 439 15.11 5.85 2.94
CA ALA A 439 15.34 5.06 4.16
C ALA A 439 15.18 5.90 5.43
N ASP A 440 15.78 7.10 5.48
CA ASP A 440 15.71 8.03 6.62
C ASP A 440 14.25 8.41 6.94
N THR A 441 13.41 8.52 5.89
CA THR A 441 11.98 8.82 6.03
C THR A 441 11.19 7.69 6.72
N GLY A 442 11.63 6.44 6.56
CA GLY A 442 11.02 5.26 7.18
C GLY A 442 11.59 4.90 8.55
N GLU A 443 12.73 5.51 8.95
CA GLU A 443 13.47 5.13 10.16
C GLU A 443 12.60 5.21 11.42
N PHE A 444 11.80 6.26 11.57
CA PHE A 444 10.91 6.39 12.73
C PHE A 444 9.96 5.20 12.89
N PHE A 445 9.34 4.74 11.78
CA PHE A 445 8.42 3.61 11.79
C PHE A 445 9.13 2.26 11.95
N ALA A 446 10.39 2.16 11.49
CA ALA A 446 11.19 0.94 11.62
C ALA A 446 11.83 0.78 13.02
N MET A 447 11.82 1.83 13.84
CA MET A 447 12.43 1.87 15.17
C MET A 447 11.41 1.88 16.33
N HIS A 448 10.12 1.97 16.02
CA HIS A 448 9.04 2.00 17.01
C HIS A 448 7.99 0.93 16.67
N GLU A 449 7.27 0.50 17.70
CA GLU A 449 6.20 -0.50 17.60
C GLU A 449 4.89 0.09 18.10
N TRP A 450 3.80 -0.27 17.44
CA TRP A 450 2.44 0.14 17.77
C TRP A 450 1.55 -1.08 17.99
N THR A 451 0.62 -0.93 18.92
CA THR A 451 -0.48 -1.86 19.16
C THR A 451 -1.76 -1.21 18.64
N PHE A 452 -2.20 -1.62 17.46
CA PHE A 452 -3.46 -1.17 16.87
C PHE A 452 -4.60 -2.08 17.32
N ARG A 453 -5.59 -1.58 18.07
CA ARG A 453 -6.80 -2.37 18.37
C ARG A 453 -7.65 -2.51 17.10
N ASN A 454 -8.30 -3.65 16.91
CA ASN A 454 -9.02 -4.01 15.68
C ASN A 454 -10.42 -4.58 15.96
N ASP A 455 -11.07 -4.17 17.06
CA ASP A 455 -12.34 -4.75 17.51
C ASP A 455 -13.48 -4.50 16.50
N ASN A 456 -13.62 -3.29 15.98
CA ASN A 456 -14.55 -2.92 14.92
C ASN A 456 -14.20 -3.63 13.60
N LEU A 457 -12.92 -3.75 13.24
CA LEU A 457 -12.52 -4.50 12.05
C LEU A 457 -12.90 -6.00 12.18
N ARG A 458 -12.64 -6.62 13.33
CA ARG A 458 -13.00 -8.02 13.61
C ARG A 458 -14.51 -8.22 13.59
N HIS A 459 -15.27 -7.26 14.13
CA HIS A 459 -16.72 -7.27 14.06
C HIS A 459 -17.21 -7.17 12.61
N LEU A 460 -16.67 -6.23 11.82
CA LEU A 460 -16.97 -6.09 10.39
C LEU A 460 -16.66 -7.38 9.62
N GLY A 461 -15.49 -7.99 9.88
CA GLY A 461 -15.11 -9.27 9.27
C GLY A 461 -16.07 -10.40 9.64
N THR A 462 -16.63 -10.39 10.85
CA THR A 462 -17.65 -11.37 11.26
C THR A 462 -18.96 -11.18 10.48
N LEU A 463 -19.41 -9.93 10.32
CA LEU A 463 -20.60 -9.62 9.51
C LEU A 463 -20.41 -10.02 8.04
N VAL A 464 -19.23 -9.75 7.48
CA VAL A 464 -18.90 -10.13 6.11
C VAL A 464 -18.89 -11.65 5.93
N ARG A 465 -18.28 -12.41 6.85
CA ARG A 465 -18.30 -13.89 6.79
C ARG A 465 -19.70 -14.48 6.90
N GLN A 466 -20.65 -13.76 7.50
CA GLN A 466 -22.06 -14.17 7.58
C GLN A 466 -22.84 -13.82 6.30
N ASP A 467 -22.28 -13.06 5.36
CA ASP A 467 -22.92 -12.76 4.07
C ASP A 467 -22.56 -13.82 3.01
N VAL A 468 -23.49 -14.13 2.09
CA VAL A 468 -23.26 -15.06 0.97
C VAL A 468 -22.05 -14.65 0.12
N ALA A 469 -21.72 -13.36 0.04
CA ALA A 469 -20.55 -12.86 -0.67
C ALA A 469 -19.28 -12.79 0.19
N GLY A 470 -19.30 -13.33 1.42
CA GLY A 470 -18.24 -13.14 2.42
C GLY A 470 -16.83 -13.51 1.93
N ASP A 471 -16.70 -14.64 1.23
CA ASP A 471 -15.42 -15.11 0.69
C ASP A 471 -14.82 -14.14 -0.34
N GLU A 472 -15.67 -13.47 -1.12
CA GLU A 472 -15.19 -12.49 -2.10
C GLU A 472 -14.74 -11.18 -1.42
N PHE A 473 -15.30 -10.83 -0.26
CA PHE A 473 -14.98 -9.58 0.45
C PHE A 473 -14.20 -9.81 1.74
N CYS A 474 -13.36 -10.84 1.81
CA CYS A 474 -12.58 -11.17 3.01
C CYS A 474 -11.80 -9.94 3.54
N CYS A 475 -12.10 -9.56 4.78
CA CYS A 475 -11.43 -8.46 5.50
C CYS A 475 -10.44 -8.99 6.56
N ASP A 476 -10.29 -10.30 6.66
CA ASP A 476 -9.48 -10.96 7.68
C ASP A 476 -8.10 -11.37 7.13
N VAL A 477 -7.10 -11.27 7.99
CA VAL A 477 -5.69 -11.61 7.70
C VAL A 477 -5.15 -12.74 8.58
N SER A 478 -5.98 -13.33 9.44
CA SER A 478 -5.58 -14.45 10.31
C SER A 478 -5.04 -15.65 9.52
N GLY A 479 -5.61 -15.93 8.34
CA GLY A 479 -5.17 -17.02 7.46
C GLY A 479 -4.05 -16.64 6.47
N LEU A 480 -3.40 -15.49 6.64
CA LEU A 480 -2.33 -15.06 5.74
C LEU A 480 -1.02 -15.81 6.03
N GLU A 481 -0.59 -16.66 5.10
CA GLU A 481 0.70 -17.34 5.15
C GLU A 481 1.84 -16.41 4.69
N TRP A 482 2.65 -15.92 5.64
CA TRP A 482 3.67 -14.90 5.40
C TRP A 482 4.73 -15.29 4.37
N GLU A 483 5.21 -16.54 4.38
CA GLU A 483 6.25 -16.97 3.43
C GLU A 483 5.73 -16.95 1.99
N SER A 484 4.55 -17.53 1.74
CA SER A 484 3.92 -17.54 0.42
C SER A 484 3.52 -16.14 -0.03
N TYR A 485 3.01 -15.32 0.89
CA TYR A 485 2.63 -13.94 0.59
C TYR A 485 3.84 -13.08 0.18
N ILE A 486 4.93 -13.13 0.95
CA ILE A 486 6.15 -12.35 0.65
C ILE A 486 6.79 -12.85 -0.65
N GLU A 487 6.78 -14.17 -0.93
CA GLU A 487 7.25 -14.71 -2.20
C GLU A 487 6.43 -14.18 -3.38
N ALA A 488 5.10 -14.22 -3.29
CA ALA A 488 4.20 -13.67 -4.30
C ALA A 488 4.43 -12.16 -4.50
N TYR A 489 4.62 -11.42 -3.40
CA TYR A 489 4.90 -9.98 -3.44
C TYR A 489 6.24 -9.67 -4.10
N MET A 490 7.31 -10.41 -3.80
CA MET A 490 8.63 -10.26 -4.44
C MET A 490 8.58 -10.58 -5.94
N LEU A 491 7.85 -11.63 -6.33
CA LEU A 491 7.58 -11.92 -7.74
C LEU A 491 6.74 -10.82 -8.40
N GLY A 492 5.80 -10.25 -7.66
CA GLY A 492 5.00 -9.09 -8.06
C GLY A 492 5.84 -7.85 -8.34
N ILE A 493 6.79 -7.51 -7.46
CA ILE A 493 7.76 -6.43 -7.67
C ILE A 493 8.56 -6.69 -8.95
N ARG A 494 9.04 -7.92 -9.15
CA ARG A 494 9.76 -8.30 -10.38
C ARG A 494 8.90 -8.06 -11.63
N ARG A 495 7.68 -8.57 -11.65
CA ARG A 495 6.80 -8.53 -12.82
C ARG A 495 6.25 -7.14 -13.09
N PHE A 496 5.63 -6.51 -12.08
CA PHE A 496 4.81 -5.32 -12.29
C PHE A 496 5.60 -4.02 -12.15
N VAL A 497 6.62 -3.98 -11.29
CA VAL A 497 7.45 -2.80 -11.07
C VAL A 497 8.68 -2.81 -11.98
N LEU A 498 9.47 -3.89 -11.94
CA LEU A 498 10.69 -4.01 -12.75
C LEU A 498 10.43 -4.40 -14.20
N LYS A 499 9.18 -4.75 -14.56
CA LYS A 499 8.81 -5.23 -15.91
C LYS A 499 9.71 -6.38 -16.37
N ASP A 500 9.98 -7.29 -15.44
CA ASP A 500 10.90 -8.41 -15.62
C ASP A 500 10.12 -9.72 -15.50
N GLY A 501 9.83 -10.34 -16.66
CA GLY A 501 9.08 -11.59 -16.76
C GLY A 501 9.84 -12.80 -16.20
N LEU A 502 9.18 -13.96 -16.24
CA LEU A 502 9.76 -15.23 -15.79
C LEU A 502 10.79 -15.77 -16.79
N GLU A 503 10.74 -15.36 -18.05
CA GLU A 503 11.69 -15.74 -19.11
C GLU A 503 13.16 -15.40 -18.77
N SER A 504 13.39 -14.31 -18.02
CA SER A 504 14.74 -13.86 -17.68
C SER A 504 15.31 -14.56 -16.43
N MET A 505 14.55 -15.44 -15.78
CA MET A 505 14.91 -16.05 -14.49
C MET A 505 16.23 -16.83 -14.56
N ASP A 506 16.42 -17.65 -15.60
CA ASP A 506 17.63 -18.47 -15.71
C ASP A 506 18.88 -17.63 -15.97
N GLN A 507 18.78 -16.60 -16.80
CA GLN A 507 19.86 -15.65 -17.02
C GLN A 507 20.21 -14.90 -15.74
N ALA A 508 19.19 -14.48 -14.98
CA ALA A 508 19.38 -13.78 -13.72
C ALA A 508 20.03 -14.67 -12.65
N ARG A 509 19.64 -15.96 -12.55
CA ARG A 509 20.28 -16.94 -11.66
C ARG A 509 21.75 -17.15 -12.02
N LYS A 510 22.07 -17.33 -13.30
CA LYS A 510 23.47 -17.43 -13.78
C LYS A 510 24.28 -16.17 -13.44
N LYS A 511 23.69 -14.98 -13.62
CA LYS A 511 24.31 -13.71 -13.24
C LYS A 511 24.57 -13.64 -11.73
N LEU A 512 23.59 -14.02 -10.90
CA LEU A 512 23.74 -14.05 -9.46
C LEU A 512 24.83 -15.03 -9.00
N GLN A 513 24.93 -16.21 -9.61
CA GLN A 513 26.01 -17.18 -9.33
C GLN A 513 27.40 -16.58 -9.62
N ARG A 514 27.56 -15.87 -10.75
CA ARG A 514 28.82 -15.17 -11.06
C ARG A 514 29.13 -14.08 -10.03
N LEU A 515 28.14 -13.27 -9.67
CA LEU A 515 28.29 -12.25 -8.63
C LEU A 515 28.68 -12.88 -7.28
N PHE A 516 28.12 -14.04 -6.94
CA PHE A 516 28.47 -14.77 -5.73
C PHE A 516 29.92 -15.26 -5.75
N LEU A 517 30.37 -15.82 -6.88
CA LEU A 517 31.77 -16.22 -7.04
C LEU A 517 32.71 -15.02 -6.92
N ILE A 518 32.41 -13.90 -7.59
CA ILE A 518 33.18 -12.65 -7.50
C ILE A 518 33.24 -12.17 -6.05
N LYS A 519 32.11 -12.14 -5.35
CA LYS A 519 32.04 -11.75 -3.93
C LYS A 519 32.94 -12.64 -3.07
N ARG A 520 32.92 -13.96 -3.26
CA ARG A 520 33.77 -14.90 -2.52
C ARG A 520 35.26 -14.70 -2.80
N LEU A 521 35.63 -14.51 -4.08
CA LEU A 521 37.01 -14.23 -4.46
C LEU A 521 37.52 -12.91 -3.86
N LEU A 522 36.70 -11.86 -3.87
CA LEU A 522 37.04 -10.57 -3.23
C LEU A 522 37.20 -10.72 -1.71
N GLN A 523 36.34 -11.49 -1.05
CA GLN A 523 36.46 -11.77 0.39
C GLN A 523 37.75 -12.53 0.72
N ILE A 524 38.09 -13.57 -0.05
CA ILE A 524 39.33 -14.34 0.12
C ILE A 524 40.53 -13.42 -0.13
N GLY A 525 40.53 -12.63 -1.20
CA GLY A 525 41.60 -11.68 -1.52
C GLY A 525 41.78 -10.63 -0.41
N ALA A 526 40.70 -10.10 0.15
CA ALA A 526 40.76 -9.16 1.27
C ALA A 526 41.35 -9.82 2.54
N LEU A 527 40.97 -11.05 2.85
CA LEU A 527 41.54 -11.80 3.98
C LEU A 527 43.04 -12.06 3.80
N LEU A 528 43.47 -12.45 2.59
CA LEU A 528 44.88 -12.64 2.27
C LEU A 528 45.68 -11.33 2.35
N PHE A 529 45.08 -10.21 1.94
CA PHE A 529 45.70 -8.89 2.06
C PHE A 529 45.88 -8.47 3.52
N VAL A 530 44.86 -8.67 4.36
CA VAL A 530 44.96 -8.41 5.81
C VAL A 530 46.03 -9.31 6.44
N TYR A 531 46.05 -10.60 6.09
CA TYR A 531 47.08 -11.53 6.55
C TYR A 531 48.49 -11.06 6.16
N TYR A 532 48.69 -10.64 4.91
CA TYR A 532 49.95 -10.07 4.42
C TYR A 532 50.40 -8.85 5.23
N ILE A 533 49.50 -7.89 5.46
CA ILE A 533 49.78 -6.69 6.27
C ILE A 533 50.16 -7.08 7.71
N CYS A 534 49.45 -8.02 8.33
CA CYS A 534 49.79 -8.49 9.67
C CYS A 534 51.17 -9.15 9.73
N VAL A 535 51.53 -9.96 8.73
CA VAL A 535 52.85 -10.58 8.64
C VAL A 535 53.95 -9.52 8.48
N GLU A 536 53.74 -8.50 7.65
CA GLU A 536 54.70 -7.42 7.46
C GLU A 536 54.87 -6.56 8.72
N ILE A 537 53.79 -6.24 9.44
CA ILE A 537 53.88 -5.53 10.73
C ILE A 537 54.67 -6.35 11.75
N LEU A 538 54.43 -7.67 11.83
CA LEU A 538 55.18 -8.57 12.73
C LEU A 538 56.65 -8.70 12.33
N ARG A 539 56.98 -8.64 11.03
CA ARG A 539 58.37 -8.57 10.57
C ARG A 539 59.03 -7.27 11.00
N TRP A 540 58.32 -6.15 10.89
CA TRP A 540 58.80 -4.82 11.28
C TRP A 540 59.03 -4.68 12.79
N GLN A 541 58.26 -5.40 13.63
CA GLN A 541 58.48 -5.42 15.09
C GLN A 541 59.64 -6.33 15.54
N ARG A 542 60.18 -7.17 14.66
CA ARG A 542 61.35 -8.04 14.93
C ARG A 542 62.68 -7.42 14.47
N VAL A 543 62.62 -6.35 13.69
CA VAL A 543 63.75 -5.48 13.33
C VAL A 543 63.79 -4.33 14.32
#